data_AF-A0A1X1XYS7-F1
#
_entry.id   AF-A0A1X1XYS7-F1
#
_cell.length_a   1.000
_cell.length_b   1.000
_cell.length_c   1.000
_cell.angle_alpha   90.00
_cell.angle_beta   90.00
_cell.angle_gamma   90.00
#
_symmetry.space_group_name_H-M   'P 1'
#
loop_
_entity.id
_entity.type
_entity.pdbx_description
1 polymer ?
#
loop_
_entity_poly.entity_id
_entity_poly.type
_entity_poly.pdbx_seq_one_letter_code
_entity_poly.pdbx_strand_id
1 'polypeptide(L)'
;MFDGRFVGFADFLIRDGEHCRVADTKLARSAKVTALLQLGAYADTLARSGVQVAPEAELELGDGAVLRYRVGDLIPVYRFQRALAAAP
;
A
#
# COMPACT_ATOMS: atom_id res chain seq x y z
N MET A 1 0.98 -2.02 -10.63
CA MET A 1 0.12 -0.85 -10.31
C MET A 1 0.76 0.38 -10.94
N PHE A 2 0.02 1.13 -11.76
CA PHE A 2 0.54 2.28 -12.48
C PHE A 2 -0.46 3.44 -12.39
N ASP A 3 0.03 4.64 -12.05
CA ASP A 3 -0.80 5.83 -11.84
C ASP A 3 -0.63 6.92 -12.92
N GLY A 4 0.06 6.61 -14.01
CA GLY A 4 0.38 7.56 -15.08
C GLY A 4 1.77 8.19 -14.99
N ARG A 5 2.43 8.13 -13.82
CA ARG A 5 3.80 8.66 -13.63
C ARG A 5 4.74 7.69 -12.93
N PHE A 6 4.22 6.84 -12.03
CA PHE A 6 5.02 5.87 -11.29
C PHE A 6 4.42 4.47 -11.45
N VAL A 7 5.30 3.49 -11.53
CA VAL A 7 4.96 2.07 -11.55
C VAL A 7 5.51 1.40 -10.28
N GLY A 8 4.69 0.56 -9.66
CA GLY A 8 5.09 -0.27 -8.53
C GLY A 8 4.34 -1.60 -8.52
N PHE A 9 4.89 -2.57 -7.81
CA PHE A 9 4.36 -3.92 -7.73
C PHE A 9 4.26 -4.29 -6.26
N ALA A 10 3.04 -4.57 -5.81
CA ALA A 10 2.86 -5.26 -4.53
C ALA A 10 3.33 -6.70 -4.70
N ASP A 11 3.91 -7.26 -3.64
CA ASP A 11 4.31 -8.67 -3.65
C ASP A 11 3.08 -9.57 -3.73
N PHE A 12 2.00 -9.22 -3.03
CA PHE A 12 0.78 -10.01 -3.01
C PHE A 12 -0.50 -9.17 -3.08
N LEU A 13 -1.50 -9.76 -3.73
CA LEU A 13 -2.91 -9.37 -3.63
C LEU A 13 -3.68 -10.58 -3.12
N ILE A 14 -4.20 -10.45 -1.91
CA ILE A 14 -4.93 -11.51 -1.23
C ILE A 14 -6.42 -11.23 -1.39
N ARG A 15 -7.15 -12.17 -2.01
CA ARG A 15 -8.61 -12.07 -2.12
C ARG A 15 -9.26 -12.34 -0.76
N ASP A 16 -10.15 -11.45 -0.34
CA ASP A 16 -10.88 -11.49 0.93
C ASP A 16 -12.37 -11.23 0.66
N GLY A 17 -13.08 -12.30 0.29
CA GLY A 17 -14.43 -12.22 -0.26
C GLY A 17 -14.47 -11.41 -1.57
N GLU A 18 -15.23 -10.32 -1.55
CA GLU A 18 -15.31 -9.35 -2.66
C GLU A 18 -14.18 -8.31 -2.63
N HIS A 19 -13.39 -8.28 -1.55
CA HIS A 19 -12.30 -7.33 -1.41
C HIS A 19 -10.96 -7.93 -1.83
N CYS A 20 -10.01 -7.07 -2.17
CA CYS A 20 -8.60 -7.39 -2.32
C CYS A 20 -7.79 -6.68 -1.24
N ARG A 21 -7.08 -7.45 -0.42
CA ARG A 21 -6.07 -6.93 0.51
C ARG A 21 -4.71 -6.88 -0.17
N VAL A 22 -4.02 -5.75 -0.02
CA VAL A 22 -2.64 -5.58 -0.47
C VAL A 22 -1.70 -6.06 0.62
N ALA A 23 -0.70 -6.84 0.24
CA ALA A 23 0.42 -7.18 1.13
C ALA A 23 1.77 -6.96 0.43
N ASP A 24 2.76 -6.55 1.22
CA ASP A 24 4.13 -6.30 0.78
C ASP A 24 5.10 -6.88 1.82
N THR A 25 6.23 -7.42 1.37
CA THR A 25 7.23 -8.05 2.23
C THR A 25 8.46 -7.16 2.39
N LYS A 26 9.03 -7.12 3.59
CA LYS A 26 10.28 -6.41 3.89
C LYS A 26 11.15 -7.26 4.80
N LEU A 27 12.39 -7.56 4.39
CA LEU A 27 13.35 -8.31 5.22
C LEU A 27 13.75 -7.60 6.53
N ALA A 28 13.46 -6.30 6.66
CA ALA A 28 13.69 -5.58 7.90
C ALA A 28 12.75 -6.09 9.01
N ARG A 29 13.19 -6.01 10.27
CA ARG A 29 12.38 -6.34 11.46
C ARG A 29 11.56 -5.16 11.99
N SER A 30 11.42 -4.11 11.17
CA SER A 30 10.64 -2.93 11.52
C SER A 30 10.08 -2.27 10.26
N ALA A 31 8.89 -1.69 10.40
CA ALA A 31 8.26 -0.92 9.34
C ALA A 31 9.00 0.42 9.14
N LYS A 32 9.29 0.75 7.88
CA LYS A 32 9.78 2.07 7.48
C LYS A 32 8.64 2.88 6.88
N VAL A 33 8.68 4.20 7.04
CA VAL A 33 7.69 5.11 6.46
C VAL A 33 7.52 4.89 4.95
N THR A 34 8.61 4.61 4.23
CA THR A 34 8.57 4.32 2.80
C THR A 34 7.75 3.07 2.46
N ALA A 35 7.77 2.03 3.30
CA ALA A 35 6.94 0.84 3.11
C ALA A 35 5.44 1.17 3.30
N LEU A 36 5.11 2.02 4.28
CA LEU A 36 3.73 2.48 4.48
C LEU A 36 3.23 3.32 3.29
N LEU A 37 4.10 4.16 2.73
CA LEU A 37 3.80 4.93 1.53
C LEU A 37 3.59 4.02 0.31
N GLN A 38 4.34 2.92 0.17
CA GLN A 38 4.11 1.91 -0.87
C GLN A 38 2.73 1.26 -0.71
N LEU A 39 2.37 0.80 0.50
CA LEU A 39 1.04 0.23 0.76
C LEU A 39 -0.08 1.23 0.45
N GLY A 40 0.09 2.50 0.84
CA GLY A 40 -0.85 3.58 0.50
C GLY A 40 -0.97 3.81 -1.01
N ALA A 41 0.15 3.80 -1.74
CA ALA A 41 0.17 3.95 -3.19
C ALA A 41 -0.54 2.79 -3.90
N TYR A 42 -0.33 1.58 -3.42
CA TYR A 42 -0.91 0.37 -3.97
C TYR A 42 -2.42 0.33 -3.76
N ALA A 43 -2.86 0.57 -2.52
CA ALA A 43 -4.28 0.64 -2.20
C ALA A 43 -4.99 1.76 -2.96
N ASP A 44 -4.40 2.96 -3.07
CA ASP A 44 -4.97 4.07 -3.84
C ASP A 44 -5.11 3.71 -5.34
N THR A 45 -4.08 3.10 -5.93
CA THR A 45 -4.10 2.72 -7.34
C THR A 45 -5.17 1.66 -7.63
N LEU A 46 -5.30 0.64 -6.78
CA LEU A 46 -6.33 -0.38 -6.91
C LEU A 46 -7.74 0.21 -6.78
N ALA A 47 -7.96 1.04 -5.76
CA ALA A 47 -9.24 1.70 -5.56
C ALA A 47 -9.63 2.56 -6.77
N ARG A 48 -8.68 3.32 -7.34
CA ARG A 48 -8.91 4.10 -8.56
C ARG A 48 -9.17 3.25 -9.81
N SER A 49 -8.73 1.99 -9.81
CA SER A 49 -9.03 1.02 -10.89
C SER A 49 -10.37 0.29 -10.72
N GLY A 50 -11.16 0.62 -9.68
CA GLY A 50 -12.46 0.00 -9.40
C GLY A 50 -12.39 -1.29 -8.57
N VAL A 51 -11.21 -1.66 -8.07
CA VAL A 51 -11.06 -2.81 -7.16
C VAL A 51 -11.56 -2.42 -5.78
N GLN A 52 -12.40 -3.27 -5.17
CA GLN A 52 -12.82 -3.11 -3.79
C GLN A 52 -11.64 -3.47 -2.88
N VAL A 53 -10.94 -2.46 -2.36
CA VAL A 53 -9.78 -2.70 -1.49
C VAL A 53 -10.27 -3.01 -0.07
N ALA A 54 -9.65 -4.00 0.58
CA ALA A 54 -9.93 -4.32 1.97
C ALA A 54 -9.62 -3.12 2.88
N PRO A 55 -10.27 -2.99 4.06
CA PRO A 55 -10.04 -1.86 4.97
C PRO A 55 -8.61 -1.79 5.54
N GLU A 56 -7.87 -2.90 5.49
CA GLU A 56 -6.50 -3.01 5.97
C GLU A 56 -5.56 -3.56 4.88
N ALA A 57 -4.31 -3.11 4.91
CA ALA A 57 -3.19 -3.64 4.15
C ALA A 57 -2.17 -4.28 5.10
N GLU A 58 -1.42 -5.27 4.59
CA GLU A 58 -0.45 -6.05 5.37
C GLU A 58 1.00 -5.72 4.98
N LEU A 59 1.86 -5.67 5.99
CA LEU A 59 3.31 -5.60 5.84
C LEU A 59 3.93 -6.80 6.55
N GLU A 60 4.53 -7.70 5.79
CA GLU A 60 5.22 -8.88 6.32
C GLU A 60 6.71 -8.58 6.52
N LEU A 61 7.20 -8.77 7.75
CA LEU A 61 8.57 -8.44 8.14
C LEU A 61 9.49 -9.66 8.14
N GLY A 62 10.81 -9.42 8.12
CA GLY A 62 11.82 -10.48 8.02
C GLY A 62 11.93 -11.39 9.25
N ASP A 63 11.25 -11.06 10.35
CA ASP A 63 11.07 -11.91 11.52
C ASP A 63 9.73 -12.67 11.52
N GLY A 64 8.96 -12.58 10.43
CA GLY A 64 7.65 -13.22 10.28
C GLY A 64 6.50 -12.42 10.91
N ALA A 65 6.76 -11.25 11.50
CA ALA A 65 5.69 -10.41 12.00
C ALA A 65 4.85 -9.87 10.83
N VAL A 66 3.51 -9.94 10.98
CA VAL A 66 2.56 -9.36 10.04
C VAL A 66 1.93 -8.13 10.69
N LEU A 67 2.24 -6.96 10.16
CA LEU A 67 1.67 -5.70 10.62
C LEU A 67 0.49 -5.32 9.72
N ARG A 68 -0.59 -4.84 10.34
CA ARG A 68 -1.81 -4.38 9.64
C ARG A 68 -1.97 -2.89 9.79
N TYR A 69 -2.31 -2.23 8.69
CA TYR A 69 -2.51 -0.80 8.63
C TYR A 69 -3.82 -0.48 7.94
N ARG A 70 -4.60 0.44 8.52
CA ARG A 70 -5.85 0.88 7.90
C ARG A 70 -5.55 1.64 6.62
N VAL A 71 -6.14 1.19 5.52
CA VAL A 71 -6.01 1.83 4.20
C VAL A 71 -6.51 3.28 4.25
N GLY A 72 -7.56 3.55 5.03
CA GLY A 72 -8.09 4.89 5.25
C GLY A 72 -7.10 5.88 5.88
N ASP A 73 -6.10 5.39 6.61
CA ASP A 73 -5.03 6.22 7.18
C ASP A 73 -3.85 6.37 6.21
N LEU A 74 -3.57 5.33 5.41
CA LEU A 74 -2.43 5.31 4.48
C LEU A 74 -2.66 6.16 3.23
N ILE A 75 -3.84 6.08 2.61
CA ILE A 75 -4.13 6.76 1.34
C ILE A 75 -3.99 8.29 1.46
N PRO A 76 -4.55 8.96 2.47
CA PRO A 76 -4.40 10.42 2.61
C PRO A 76 -2.93 10.84 2.75
N VAL A 77 -2.15 10.10 3.54
CA VAL A 77 -0.71 10.36 3.75
C VAL A 77 0.06 10.18 2.44
N TYR A 78 -0.20 9.08 1.72
CA TYR A 78 0.41 8.85 0.41
C TYR A 78 0.10 9.99 -0.58
N ARG A 79 -1.16 10.37 -0.73
CA ARG A 79 -1.59 11.44 -1.64
C ARG A 79 -0.92 12.76 -1.31
N PHE A 80 -0.83 13.11 -0.02
CA PHE A 80 -0.14 14.32 0.43
C PHE A 80 1.34 14.30 0.05
N GLN A 81 2.06 13.22 0.38
CA GLN A 81 3.48 13.09 0.03
C GLN A 81 3.71 13.12 -1.48
N ARG A 82 2.81 12.51 -2.25
CA ARG A 82 2.89 12.49 -3.70
C ARG A 82 2.68 13.88 -4.32
N ALA A 83 1.79 14.70 -3.74
CA ALA A 83 1.60 16.08 -4.17
C ALA A 83 2.85 16.92 -3.90
N LEU A 84 3.48 16.77 -2.73
CA LEU A 84 4.74 17.45 -2.40
C LEU A 84 5.87 17.06 -3.36
N ALA A 85 6.01 15.77 -3.68
CA ALA A 85 7.03 15.29 -4.62
C ALA A 85 6.78 15.73 -6.08
N ALA A 86 5.57 16.18 -6.40
CA ALA A 86 5.20 16.67 -7.73
C ALA A 86 5.19 18.20 -7.84
N ALA A 87 5.49 18.92 -6.75
CA ALA A 87 5.66 20.37 -6.76
C ALA A 87 6.95 20.73 -7.55
N PRO A 88 6.93 21.82 -8.33
CA PRO A 88 8.05 22.24 -9.18
C PRO A 88 9.28 22.70 -8.38
#